data_AF-A0A2U9P615-F1
#
_entry.id   AF-A0A2U9P615-F1
#
_cell.length_a   1.000
_cell.length_b   1.000
_cell.length_c   1.000
_cell.angle_alpha   90.00
_cell.angle_beta   90.00
_cell.angle_gamma   90.00
#
_symmetry.space_group_name_H-M   'P 1'
#
loop_
_entity.id
_entity.type
_entity.pdbx_description
1 polymer ?
#
loop_
_entity_poly.entity_id
_entity_poly.type
_entity_poly.pdbx_seq_one_letter_code
_entity_poly.pdbx_strand_id
1 'polypeptide(L)'
;MKPSRVALIGVTVILAGYALLAAWLGGHAYAYTTARDRATATASGTVVEDGVGDDEDIRVRWTDRSGHTHVERFGVYDTGRYAEGRRFPVAYDPDAADPSGFPADPEETAAEDDLLVPLALAGSVALAMTGVWAWRGVRFRLTGRRPGRPMTAVVRAGERPQGWRAPETTWLALTDGDGRTVWQRVMGHPALHGHDREPVEVTVHGRTDTRRPVVVELPDGTRLVPLGRLRRGAPLHELLDRPRSAAGGLRDAFVIPAGTVVRPARAWWRQVLLLTGGGAVVGLVMSLALAEGGLTGTVGFVLAMGALLPSVWILSAPQP
;
A
#
# COMPACT_ATOMS: atom_id res chain seq x y z
N MET A 1 17.58 8.64 -14.34
CA MET A 1 16.10 8.55 -14.36
C MET A 1 15.53 9.52 -13.32
N LYS A 2 14.48 10.29 -13.64
CA LYS A 2 13.88 11.25 -12.68
C LYS A 2 13.19 10.46 -11.54
N PRO A 3 13.37 10.84 -10.26
CA PRO A 3 12.88 10.07 -9.11
C PRO A 3 11.35 9.90 -9.08
N SER A 4 10.59 10.83 -9.67
CA SER A 4 9.14 10.70 -9.82
C SER A 4 8.71 9.55 -10.74
N ARG A 5 9.51 9.19 -11.73
CA ARG A 5 9.24 8.03 -12.61
C ARG A 5 9.45 6.72 -11.87
N VAL A 6 10.46 6.64 -11.01
CA VAL A 6 10.75 5.46 -10.18
C VAL A 6 9.61 5.24 -9.18
N ALA A 7 9.14 6.29 -8.52
CA ALA A 7 8.01 6.22 -7.60
C ALA A 7 6.71 5.76 -8.28
N LEU A 8 6.41 6.31 -9.47
CA LEU A 8 5.23 5.92 -10.24
C LEU A 8 5.30 4.45 -10.67
N ILE A 9 6.46 3.99 -11.17
CA ILE A 9 6.67 2.58 -11.55
C ILE A 9 6.50 1.69 -10.32
N GLY A 10 7.08 2.06 -9.17
CA GLY A 10 6.92 1.30 -7.92
C GLY A 10 5.45 1.15 -7.52
N VAL A 11 4.68 2.24 -7.53
CA VAL A 11 3.25 2.21 -7.25
C VAL A 11 2.49 1.34 -8.26
N THR A 12 2.78 1.47 -9.56
CA THR A 12 2.12 0.66 -10.60
C THR A 12 2.42 -0.83 -10.43
N VAL A 13 3.66 -1.20 -10.13
CA VAL A 13 4.05 -2.60 -9.89
C VAL A 13 3.33 -3.16 -8.67
N ILE A 14 3.23 -2.39 -7.59
CA ILE A 14 2.51 -2.80 -6.38
C ILE A 14 1.02 -3.00 -6.68
N LEU A 15 0.38 -2.05 -7.36
CA LEU A 15 -1.03 -2.16 -7.73
C LEU A 15 -1.30 -3.34 -8.68
N ALA A 16 -0.41 -3.56 -9.65
CA ALA A 16 -0.50 -4.71 -10.55
C ALA A 16 -0.33 -6.03 -9.79
N GLY A 17 0.60 -6.09 -8.84
CA GLY A 17 0.79 -7.26 -7.96
C GLY A 17 -0.46 -7.57 -7.14
N TYR A 18 -1.07 -6.57 -6.50
CA TYR A 18 -2.34 -6.75 -5.78
C TYR A 18 -3.48 -7.19 -6.70
N ALA A 19 -3.59 -6.62 -7.91
CA ALA A 19 -4.62 -7.00 -8.87
C ALA A 19 -4.45 -8.45 -9.34
N LEU A 20 -3.22 -8.90 -9.60
CA LEU A 20 -2.91 -10.28 -9.96
C LEU A 20 -3.20 -11.24 -8.81
N LEU A 21 -2.82 -10.89 -7.57
CA LEU A 21 -3.11 -11.69 -6.40
C LEU A 21 -4.61 -11.83 -6.17
N ALA A 22 -5.37 -10.73 -6.27
CA ALA A 22 -6.82 -10.74 -6.13
C ALA A 22 -7.50 -11.57 -7.25
N ALA A 23 -7.01 -11.47 -8.50
CA ALA A 23 -7.51 -12.29 -9.60
C ALA A 23 -7.20 -13.78 -9.40
N TRP A 24 -6.01 -14.10 -8.88
CA TRP A 24 -5.61 -15.46 -8.57
C TRP A 24 -6.46 -16.06 -7.43
N LEU A 25 -6.63 -15.34 -6.32
CA LEU A 25 -7.48 -15.74 -5.20
C LEU A 25 -8.94 -15.88 -5.62
N GLY A 26 -9.47 -14.91 -6.38
CA GLY A 26 -10.83 -14.97 -6.91
C GLY A 26 -11.03 -16.15 -7.85
N GLY A 27 -10.04 -16.45 -8.69
CA GLY A 27 -10.05 -17.64 -9.55
C GLY A 27 -10.07 -18.95 -8.75
N HIS A 28 -9.28 -19.04 -7.68
CA HIS A 28 -9.26 -20.22 -6.80
C HIS A 28 -10.57 -20.37 -6.03
N ALA A 29 -11.09 -19.28 -5.45
CA ALA A 29 -12.40 -19.29 -4.77
C ALA A 29 -13.53 -19.68 -5.73
N TYR A 30 -13.53 -19.16 -6.96
CA TYR A 30 -14.52 -19.53 -7.98
C TYR A 30 -14.39 -21.00 -8.39
N ALA A 31 -13.17 -21.50 -8.62
CA ALA A 31 -12.94 -22.90 -8.96
C ALA A 31 -13.37 -23.83 -7.82
N TYR A 32 -13.04 -23.47 -6.57
CA TYR A 32 -13.42 -24.21 -5.37
C TYR A 32 -14.93 -24.28 -5.21
N THR A 33 -15.63 -23.15 -5.21
CA THR A 33 -17.10 -23.08 -5.10
C THR A 33 -17.78 -23.84 -6.23
N THR A 34 -17.32 -23.68 -7.47
CA THR A 34 -17.87 -24.42 -8.62
C THR A 34 -17.66 -25.94 -8.51
N ALA A 35 -16.52 -26.39 -7.98
CA ALA A 35 -16.27 -27.81 -7.76
C ALA A 35 -17.09 -28.35 -6.58
N ARG A 36 -17.22 -27.58 -5.50
CA ARG A 36 -18.05 -27.89 -4.34
C ARG A 36 -19.54 -28.01 -4.68
N ASP A 37 -20.05 -27.13 -5.54
CA ASP A 37 -21.44 -27.15 -6.02
C ASP A 37 -21.75 -28.39 -6.86
N ARG A 38 -20.76 -28.94 -7.56
CA ARG A 38 -20.87 -30.21 -8.30
C ARG A 38 -20.72 -31.43 -7.40
N ALA A 39 -20.20 -31.26 -6.19
CA ALA A 39 -19.99 -32.33 -5.22
C ALA A 39 -21.31 -32.78 -4.57
N THR A 40 -22.12 -33.48 -5.36
CA THR A 40 -23.50 -33.88 -5.02
C THR A 40 -23.59 -35.26 -4.38
N ALA A 41 -22.57 -36.10 -4.52
CA ALA A 41 -22.49 -37.41 -3.88
C ALA A 41 -21.72 -37.32 -2.56
N THR A 42 -22.04 -38.20 -1.61
CA THR A 42 -21.37 -38.27 -0.32
C THR A 42 -20.77 -39.65 -0.07
N ALA A 43 -19.56 -39.71 0.48
CA ALA A 43 -18.88 -40.90 0.95
C ALA A 43 -18.55 -40.77 2.45
N SER A 44 -18.49 -41.90 3.14
CA SER A 44 -17.95 -41.94 4.51
C SER A 44 -16.45 -42.16 4.41
N GLY A 45 -15.67 -41.12 4.67
CA GLY A 45 -14.23 -41.23 4.86
C GLY A 45 -13.87 -41.62 6.29
N THR A 46 -12.61 -42.01 6.48
CA THR A 46 -12.00 -42.28 7.78
C THR A 46 -10.76 -41.41 7.93
N VAL A 47 -10.63 -40.72 9.06
CA VAL A 47 -9.45 -39.92 9.38
C VAL A 47 -8.24 -40.85 9.58
N VAL A 48 -7.13 -40.55 8.92
CA VAL A 48 -5.88 -41.32 8.99
C VAL A 48 -4.79 -40.39 9.50
N GLU A 49 -4.13 -40.78 10.58
CA GLU A 49 -2.96 -40.08 11.09
C GLU A 49 -1.71 -40.73 10.48
N ASP A 50 -0.99 -39.99 9.64
CA ASP A 50 0.28 -40.45 9.06
C ASP A 50 1.49 -39.66 9.56
N GLY A 51 1.28 -38.82 10.59
CA GLY A 51 2.32 -37.98 11.20
C GLY A 51 2.82 -36.86 10.28
N VAL A 52 2.08 -36.56 9.20
CA VAL A 52 2.45 -35.54 8.22
C VAL A 52 1.30 -34.55 8.05
N GLY A 53 1.33 -33.44 8.81
CA GLY A 53 0.33 -32.37 8.83
C GLY A 53 0.63 -31.38 9.96
N ASP A 54 0.02 -30.20 9.90
CA ASP A 54 -0.10 -29.20 10.96
C ASP A 54 -1.37 -29.47 11.79
N ASP A 55 -1.49 -28.84 12.96
CA ASP A 55 -2.56 -29.07 13.96
C ASP A 55 -3.98 -28.64 13.48
N GLU A 56 -4.09 -28.13 12.25
CA GLU A 56 -5.28 -27.54 11.62
C GLU A 56 -5.86 -28.39 10.48
N ASP A 57 -5.19 -29.50 10.12
CA ASP A 57 -5.58 -30.32 8.99
C ASP A 57 -5.70 -31.81 9.35
N ILE A 58 -6.69 -32.45 8.75
CA ILE A 58 -6.88 -33.91 8.83
C ILE A 58 -6.67 -34.53 7.45
N ARG A 59 -6.14 -35.76 7.43
CA ARG A 59 -6.17 -36.59 6.22
C ARG A 59 -7.30 -37.57 6.31
N VAL A 60 -8.06 -37.66 5.24
CA VAL A 60 -9.22 -38.55 5.18
C VAL A 60 -9.04 -39.51 4.02
N ARG A 61 -9.07 -40.80 4.36
CA ARG A 61 -9.18 -41.86 3.36
C ARG A 61 -10.65 -42.12 3.08
N TRP A 62 -11.07 -41.99 1.84
CA TRP A 62 -12.45 -42.23 1.43
C TRP A 62 -12.50 -43.02 0.12
N THR A 63 -13.64 -43.63 -0.18
CA THR A 63 -13.84 -44.45 -1.38
C THR A 63 -15.00 -43.90 -2.18
N ASP A 64 -14.78 -43.66 -3.48
CA ASP A 64 -15.81 -43.17 -4.39
C ASP A 64 -16.79 -44.27 -4.81
N ARG A 65 -17.83 -43.90 -5.57
CA ARG A 65 -18.82 -44.87 -6.08
C ARG A 65 -18.24 -45.91 -7.05
N SER A 66 -17.10 -45.61 -7.65
CA SER A 66 -16.39 -46.48 -8.59
C SER A 66 -15.50 -47.48 -7.84
N GLY A 67 -15.36 -47.34 -6.52
CA GLY A 67 -14.53 -48.18 -5.68
C GLY A 67 -13.07 -47.72 -5.59
N HIS A 68 -12.72 -46.56 -6.16
CA HIS A 68 -11.36 -46.02 -6.02
C HIS A 68 -11.20 -45.37 -4.65
N THR A 69 -10.04 -45.62 -4.03
CA THR A 69 -9.70 -45.07 -2.71
C THR A 69 -8.83 -43.84 -2.88
N HIS A 70 -9.26 -42.76 -2.24
CA HIS A 70 -8.62 -41.46 -2.23
C HIS A 70 -8.07 -41.16 -0.83
N VAL A 71 -6.96 -40.43 -0.76
CA VAL A 71 -6.42 -39.90 0.49
C VAL A 71 -6.15 -38.42 0.28
N GLU A 72 -6.95 -37.59 0.92
CA GLU A 72 -6.91 -36.14 0.74
C GLU A 72 -6.79 -35.42 2.07
N ARG A 73 -6.25 -34.19 2.02
CA ARG A 73 -6.08 -33.31 3.15
C ARG A 73 -7.25 -32.32 3.20
N PHE A 74 -7.82 -32.15 4.39
CA PHE A 74 -8.93 -31.24 4.67
C PHE A 74 -8.52 -30.32 5.82
N GLY A 75 -8.56 -29.01 5.61
CA GLY A 75 -8.52 -28.04 6.71
C GLY A 75 -9.81 -28.14 7.51
N VAL A 76 -9.70 -28.17 8.84
CA VAL A 76 -10.84 -28.25 9.75
C VAL A 76 -10.62 -27.37 10.99
N TYR A 77 -11.66 -26.68 11.44
CA TYR A 77 -11.54 -25.81 12.61
C TYR A 77 -11.40 -26.55 13.95
N ASP A 78 -11.88 -27.78 14.04
CA ASP A 78 -11.83 -28.60 15.25
C ASP A 78 -11.21 -29.97 14.95
N THR A 79 -9.88 -30.03 14.94
CA THR A 79 -9.14 -31.29 14.79
C THR A 79 -9.41 -32.26 15.94
N GLY A 80 -9.82 -31.77 17.12
CA GLY A 80 -10.24 -32.59 18.27
C GLY A 80 -11.54 -33.37 18.01
N ARG A 81 -12.48 -32.78 17.26
CA ARG A 81 -13.71 -33.44 16.79
C ARG A 81 -13.42 -34.58 15.80
N TYR A 82 -12.32 -34.50 15.06
CA TYR A 82 -11.94 -35.42 13.99
C TYR A 82 -10.64 -36.19 14.27
N ALA A 83 -10.55 -36.82 15.44
CA ALA A 83 -9.42 -37.69 15.79
C ALA A 83 -9.26 -38.91 14.85
N GLU A 84 -8.07 -39.51 14.85
CA GLU A 84 -7.75 -40.70 14.06
C GLU A 84 -8.82 -41.80 14.16
N GLY A 85 -9.14 -42.43 13.03
CA GLY A 85 -10.09 -43.54 12.94
C GLY A 85 -11.56 -43.11 13.01
N ARG A 86 -11.85 -41.83 13.27
CA ARG A 86 -13.21 -41.29 13.19
C ARG A 86 -13.68 -41.21 11.74
N ARG A 87 -15.00 -41.27 11.56
CA ARG A 87 -15.63 -41.05 10.27
C ARG A 87 -15.68 -39.56 9.96
N PHE A 88 -15.36 -39.22 8.72
CA PHE A 88 -15.46 -37.86 8.19
C PHE A 88 -16.31 -37.89 6.92
N PRO A 89 -17.41 -37.13 6.84
CA PRO A 89 -18.28 -37.14 5.68
C PRO A 89 -17.67 -36.31 4.54
N VAL A 90 -17.46 -36.95 3.39
CA VAL A 90 -16.82 -36.33 2.21
C VAL A 90 -17.86 -36.18 1.10
N ALA A 91 -18.04 -34.96 0.59
CA ALA A 91 -18.80 -34.69 -0.63
C ALA A 91 -17.87 -34.72 -1.84
N TYR A 92 -18.31 -35.28 -2.96
CA TYR A 92 -17.51 -35.34 -4.19
C TYR A 92 -18.40 -35.32 -5.45
N ASP A 93 -17.82 -34.93 -6.60
CA ASP A 93 -18.48 -34.96 -7.90
C ASP A 93 -18.44 -36.40 -8.45
N PRO A 94 -19.57 -37.13 -8.53
CA PRO A 94 -19.59 -38.53 -8.94
C PRO A 94 -19.32 -38.74 -10.44
N ASP A 95 -19.38 -37.68 -11.24
CA ASP A 95 -19.19 -37.72 -12.68
C ASP A 95 -17.79 -37.21 -13.08
N ALA A 96 -16.98 -36.75 -12.12
CA ALA A 96 -15.57 -36.44 -12.33
C ALA A 96 -14.73 -37.71 -12.51
N ALA A 97 -13.81 -37.69 -13.49
CA ALA A 97 -12.90 -38.81 -13.75
C ALA A 97 -11.89 -39.03 -12.61
N ASP A 98 -11.52 -37.94 -11.93
CA ASP A 98 -10.66 -37.92 -10.75
C ASP A 98 -11.33 -36.97 -9.72
N PRO A 99 -12.20 -37.50 -8.84
CA PRO A 99 -13.04 -36.68 -7.99
C PRO A 99 -12.27 -36.14 -6.79
N SER A 100 -12.25 -34.81 -6.64
CA SER A 100 -11.78 -34.18 -5.41
C SER A 100 -12.85 -34.19 -4.32
N GLY A 101 -12.45 -34.48 -3.09
CA GLY A 101 -13.31 -34.46 -1.92
C GLY A 101 -13.46 -33.07 -1.29
N PHE A 102 -14.61 -32.84 -0.68
CA PHE A 102 -14.94 -31.64 0.09
C PHE A 102 -15.58 -32.01 1.43
N PRO A 103 -15.46 -31.21 2.50
CA PRO A 103 -16.24 -31.43 3.72
C PRO A 103 -17.74 -31.41 3.41
N ALA A 104 -18.45 -32.49 3.79
CA ALA A 104 -19.91 -32.54 3.67
C ALA A 104 -20.63 -32.01 4.93
N ASP A 105 -19.88 -31.76 6.02
CA ASP A 105 -20.40 -31.12 7.23
C ASP A 105 -20.67 -29.63 6.94
N PRO A 106 -21.92 -29.14 7.05
CA PRO A 106 -22.24 -27.73 6.82
C PRO A 106 -21.67 -26.79 7.89
N GLU A 107 -21.21 -27.31 9.03
CA GLU A 107 -20.53 -26.53 10.06
C GLU A 107 -19.03 -26.31 9.75
N GLU A 108 -18.47 -27.04 8.76
CA GLU A 108 -17.06 -26.96 8.41
C GLU A 108 -16.82 -25.98 7.26
N THR A 109 -16.33 -24.78 7.60
CA THR A 109 -16.07 -23.69 6.64
C THR A 109 -14.60 -23.36 6.45
N ALA A 110 -13.67 -24.08 7.11
CA ALA A 110 -12.24 -23.75 7.12
C ALA A 110 -11.66 -23.49 5.71
N ALA A 111 -11.88 -24.42 4.77
CA ALA A 111 -11.38 -24.27 3.40
C ALA A 111 -12.02 -23.10 2.61
N GLU A 112 -13.25 -22.71 2.93
CA GLU A 112 -13.90 -21.54 2.33
C GLU A 112 -13.36 -20.24 2.94
N ASP A 113 -13.23 -20.20 4.27
CA ASP A 113 -12.74 -19.06 5.02
C ASP A 113 -11.25 -18.75 4.72
N ASP A 114 -10.42 -19.77 4.51
CA ASP A 114 -9.02 -19.63 4.07
C ASP A 114 -8.88 -18.87 2.75
N LEU A 115 -9.90 -18.91 1.90
CA LEU A 115 -9.94 -18.20 0.63
C LEU A 115 -10.63 -16.83 0.77
N LEU A 116 -11.75 -16.77 1.49
CA LEU A 116 -12.56 -15.57 1.62
C LEU A 116 -11.93 -14.51 2.53
N VAL A 117 -11.35 -14.90 3.66
CA VAL A 117 -10.80 -13.96 4.65
C VAL A 117 -9.64 -13.15 4.07
N PRO A 118 -8.60 -13.76 3.43
CA PRO A 118 -7.53 -13.00 2.81
C PRO A 118 -8.03 -12.12 1.66
N LEU A 119 -8.99 -12.61 0.86
CA LEU A 119 -9.58 -11.85 -0.24
C LEU A 119 -10.34 -10.62 0.28
N ALA A 120 -11.16 -10.77 1.31
CA ALA A 120 -11.91 -9.68 1.93
C ALA A 120 -10.98 -8.64 2.57
N LEU A 121 -9.92 -9.09 3.25
CA LEU A 121 -8.92 -8.21 3.85
C LEU A 121 -8.16 -7.43 2.78
N ALA A 122 -7.65 -8.11 1.76
CA ALA A 122 -6.95 -7.49 0.63
C ALA A 122 -7.85 -6.48 -0.10
N GLY A 123 -9.10 -6.86 -0.36
CA GLY A 123 -10.11 -6.00 -0.97
C GLY A 123 -10.38 -4.75 -0.13
N SER A 124 -10.51 -4.90 1.19
CA SER A 124 -10.75 -3.79 2.12
C SER A 124 -9.58 -2.79 2.14
N VAL A 125 -8.34 -3.28 2.21
CA VAL A 125 -7.14 -2.42 2.16
C VAL A 125 -7.03 -1.69 0.83
N ALA A 126 -7.20 -2.41 -0.29
CA ALA A 126 -7.15 -1.83 -1.62
C ALA A 126 -8.23 -0.76 -1.82
N LEU A 127 -9.45 -1.01 -1.34
CA LEU A 127 -10.57 -0.06 -1.39
C LEU A 127 -10.27 1.19 -0.56
N ALA A 128 -9.79 1.03 0.67
CA ALA A 128 -9.45 2.15 1.54
C ALA A 128 -8.35 3.03 0.92
N MET A 129 -7.28 2.42 0.41
CA MET A 129 -6.20 3.14 -0.27
C MET A 129 -6.71 3.88 -1.50
N THR A 130 -7.43 3.18 -2.38
CA THR A 130 -7.95 3.74 -3.64
C THR A 130 -8.94 4.86 -3.36
N GLY A 131 -9.80 4.69 -2.37
CA GLY A 131 -10.77 5.69 -1.93
C GLY A 131 -10.09 6.97 -1.44
N VAL A 132 -9.03 6.87 -0.63
CA VAL A 132 -8.26 8.04 -0.17
C VAL A 132 -7.65 8.79 -1.36
N TRP A 133 -7.09 8.09 -2.34
CA TRP A 133 -6.49 8.70 -3.53
C TRP A 133 -7.52 9.29 -4.48
N ALA A 134 -8.61 8.57 -4.76
CA ALA A 134 -9.71 9.04 -5.56
C ALA A 134 -10.31 10.31 -4.95
N TRP A 135 -10.59 10.30 -3.65
CA TRP A 135 -11.07 11.48 -2.93
C TRP A 135 -10.11 12.66 -3.02
N ARG A 136 -8.81 12.43 -2.83
CA ARG A 136 -7.77 13.46 -2.93
C ARG A 136 -7.68 14.02 -4.37
N GLY A 137 -7.74 13.17 -5.38
CA GLY A 137 -7.75 13.55 -6.79
C GLY A 137 -9.00 14.33 -7.19
N VAL A 138 -10.17 13.90 -6.73
CA VAL A 138 -11.43 14.62 -6.89
C VAL A 138 -11.34 16.00 -6.25
N ARG A 139 -10.88 16.10 -4.99
CA ARG A 139 -10.70 17.40 -4.32
C ARG A 139 -9.71 18.30 -5.04
N PHE A 140 -8.62 17.75 -5.56
CA PHE A 140 -7.64 18.48 -6.35
C PHE A 140 -8.30 19.06 -7.62
N ARG A 141 -9.00 18.21 -8.39
CA ARG A 141 -9.72 18.64 -9.61
C ARG A 141 -10.79 19.69 -9.30
N LEU A 142 -11.60 19.49 -8.26
CA LEU A 142 -12.65 20.43 -7.87
C LEU A 142 -12.07 21.76 -7.39
N THR A 143 -10.96 21.74 -6.65
CA THR A 143 -10.30 22.97 -6.20
C THR A 143 -9.67 23.71 -7.38
N GLY A 144 -9.01 23.00 -8.30
CA GLY A 144 -8.40 23.59 -9.51
C GLY A 144 -9.40 24.15 -10.52
N ARG A 145 -10.69 23.78 -10.46
CA ARG A 145 -11.75 24.39 -11.27
C ARG A 145 -12.27 25.72 -10.71
N ARG A 146 -11.89 26.09 -9.49
CA ARG A 146 -12.31 27.36 -8.90
C ARG A 146 -11.57 28.52 -9.57
N PRO A 147 -12.15 29.74 -9.59
CA PRO A 147 -11.47 30.92 -10.07
C PRO A 147 -10.10 31.06 -9.41
N GLY A 148 -9.08 31.26 -10.24
CA GLY A 148 -7.72 31.52 -9.80
C GLY A 148 -7.55 32.97 -9.37
N ARG A 149 -6.64 33.22 -8.43
CA ARG A 149 -6.18 34.56 -8.06
C ARG A 149 -4.67 34.65 -8.21
N PRO A 150 -4.13 35.73 -8.77
CA PRO A 150 -2.69 35.93 -8.84
C PRO A 150 -2.13 36.10 -7.43
N MET A 151 -1.04 35.41 -7.13
CA MET A 151 -0.26 35.53 -5.90
C MET A 151 1.22 35.35 -6.25
N THR A 152 2.10 35.71 -5.32
CA THR A 152 3.53 35.37 -5.43
C THR A 152 3.84 34.18 -4.54
N ALA A 153 4.55 33.19 -5.07
CA ALA A 153 5.00 32.02 -4.34
C ALA A 153 6.51 32.06 -4.13
N VAL A 154 6.94 31.78 -2.91
CA VAL A 154 8.34 31.47 -2.61
C VAL A 154 8.43 30.02 -2.15
N VAL A 155 9.25 29.24 -2.84
CA VAL A 155 9.48 27.84 -2.50
C VAL A 155 10.40 27.76 -1.29
N ARG A 156 9.99 27.00 -0.28
CA ARG A 156 10.77 26.75 0.93
C ARG A 156 10.85 25.26 1.22
N ALA A 157 11.98 24.80 1.73
CA ALA A 157 12.13 23.46 2.27
C ALA A 157 12.06 23.54 3.80
N GLY A 158 11.29 22.66 4.43
CA GLY A 158 11.17 22.62 5.89
C GLY A 158 11.25 21.22 6.46
N GLU A 159 11.87 21.10 7.63
CA GLU A 159 11.93 19.88 8.45
C GLU A 159 10.80 19.84 9.48
N ARG A 160 10.34 18.65 9.87
CA ARG A 160 9.30 18.48 10.91
C ARG A 160 9.95 18.01 12.23
N PRO A 161 9.61 18.60 13.39
CA PRO A 161 10.32 18.35 14.66
C PRO A 161 9.91 17.06 15.38
N GLN A 162 8.96 16.29 14.87
CA GLN A 162 8.43 15.16 15.63
C GLN A 162 9.22 13.90 15.28
N GLY A 163 10.04 13.45 16.24
CA GLY A 163 10.53 12.08 16.46
C GLY A 163 10.88 11.23 15.23
N TRP A 164 12.14 10.80 15.16
CA TRP A 164 12.69 9.91 14.11
C TRP A 164 12.61 10.51 12.69
N ARG A 165 13.50 11.49 12.44
CA ARG A 165 14.04 11.89 11.12
C ARG A 165 12.99 12.07 10.01
N ALA A 166 12.10 13.06 10.15
CA ALA A 166 11.16 13.44 9.11
C ALA A 166 11.90 13.94 7.85
N PRO A 167 11.44 13.56 6.64
CA PRO A 167 12.07 14.00 5.40
C PRO A 167 11.80 15.49 5.10
N GLU A 168 12.65 16.10 4.27
CA GLU A 168 12.45 17.47 3.77
C GLU A 168 11.12 17.57 3.05
N THR A 169 10.32 18.57 3.46
CA THR A 169 9.00 18.82 2.91
C THR A 169 8.98 20.13 2.13
N THR A 170 8.35 20.13 0.96
CA THR A 170 8.21 21.35 0.15
C THR A 170 7.03 22.18 0.62
N TRP A 171 7.29 23.42 0.97
CA TRP A 171 6.31 24.43 1.35
C TRP A 171 6.34 25.58 0.36
N LEU A 172 5.17 26.17 0.12
CA LEU A 172 5.03 27.42 -0.60
C LEU A 172 4.56 28.48 0.37
N ALA A 173 5.32 29.57 0.48
CA ALA A 173 4.87 30.82 1.06
C ALA A 173 4.16 31.60 -0.04
N LEU A 174 2.83 31.74 0.07
CA LEU A 174 1.98 32.40 -0.91
C LEU A 174 1.58 33.76 -0.37
N THR A 175 1.97 34.83 -1.05
CA THR A 175 1.67 36.21 -0.66
C THR A 175 0.70 36.84 -1.66
N ASP A 176 -0.43 37.37 -1.17
CA ASP A 176 -1.37 38.11 -2.02
C ASP A 176 -0.90 39.55 -2.26
N GLY A 177 -1.61 40.28 -3.12
CA GLY A 177 -1.34 41.69 -3.39
C GLY A 177 -1.52 42.60 -2.17
N ASP A 178 -2.24 42.15 -1.14
CA ASP A 178 -2.43 42.87 0.14
C ASP A 178 -1.29 42.57 1.14
N GLY A 179 -0.30 41.76 0.75
CA GLY A 179 0.85 41.39 1.58
C GLY A 179 0.58 40.28 2.60
N ARG A 180 -0.58 39.62 2.58
CA ARG A 180 -0.88 38.50 3.49
C ARG A 180 -0.24 37.23 2.98
N THR A 181 0.61 36.64 3.82
CA THR A 181 1.28 35.36 3.53
C THR A 181 0.54 34.18 4.14
N VAL A 182 0.29 33.16 3.34
CA VAL A 182 -0.23 31.86 3.75
C VAL A 182 0.70 30.75 3.29
N TRP A 183 0.71 29.64 4.02
CA TRP A 183 1.64 28.54 3.82
C TRP A 183 0.91 27.28 3.40
N GLN A 184 1.26 26.75 2.23
CA GLN A 184 0.71 25.50 1.71
C GLN A 184 1.85 24.51 1.49
N ARG A 185 1.78 23.36 2.15
CA ARG A 185 2.66 22.24 1.81
C ARG A 185 2.21 21.63 0.49
N VAL A 186 3.14 21.28 -0.38
CA VAL A 186 2.87 20.68 -1.69
C VAL A 186 3.71 19.42 -1.89
N MET A 187 3.20 18.50 -2.70
CA MET A 187 3.98 17.37 -3.17
C MET A 187 5.16 17.89 -4.00
N GLY A 188 6.36 17.37 -3.75
CA GLY A 188 7.55 17.77 -4.51
C GLY A 188 7.34 17.55 -6.00
N HIS A 189 7.59 18.59 -6.81
CA HIS A 189 7.36 18.56 -8.24
C HIS A 189 8.60 19.04 -9.01
N PRO A 190 8.96 18.43 -10.15
CA PRO A 190 10.13 18.83 -10.92
C PRO A 190 10.11 20.29 -11.38
N ALA A 191 8.93 20.85 -11.65
CA ALA A 191 8.76 22.25 -12.06
C ALA A 191 9.14 23.27 -10.96
N LEU A 192 9.35 22.82 -9.72
CA LEU A 192 9.83 23.70 -8.63
C LEU A 192 11.36 23.83 -8.61
N HIS A 193 12.10 22.98 -9.35
CA HIS A 193 13.55 23.11 -9.43
C HIS A 193 13.90 24.35 -10.25
N GLY A 194 14.68 25.27 -9.67
CA GLY A 194 15.03 26.54 -10.30
C GLY A 194 14.26 27.75 -9.75
N HIS A 195 13.25 27.52 -8.90
CA HIS A 195 12.46 28.58 -8.24
C HIS A 195 12.73 28.66 -6.73
N ASP A 196 13.90 28.20 -6.28
CA ASP A 196 14.20 28.00 -4.85
C ASP A 196 14.37 29.31 -4.05
N ARG A 197 14.47 30.48 -4.71
CA ARG A 197 14.73 31.79 -4.04
C ARG A 197 13.97 32.98 -4.60
N GLU A 198 13.60 32.94 -5.87
CA GLU A 198 12.91 34.07 -6.50
C GLU A 198 11.39 33.93 -6.31
N PRO A 199 10.68 35.02 -5.97
CA PRO A 199 9.23 35.05 -6.02
C PRO A 199 8.75 34.69 -7.42
N VAL A 200 7.93 33.65 -7.52
CA VAL A 200 7.30 33.24 -8.77
C VAL A 200 5.85 33.70 -8.76
N GLU A 201 5.42 34.34 -9.83
CA GLU A 201 3.99 34.61 -10.02
C GLU A 201 3.25 33.29 -10.22
N VAL A 202 2.23 33.06 -9.40
CA VAL A 202 1.42 31.85 -9.45
C VAL A 202 -0.05 32.19 -9.44
N THR A 203 -0.85 31.28 -9.98
CA THR A 203 -2.31 31.36 -9.87
C THR A 203 -2.78 30.40 -8.78
N VAL A 204 -3.42 30.93 -7.75
CA VAL A 204 -3.94 30.12 -6.63
C VAL A 204 -5.44 29.90 -6.81
N HIS A 205 -5.83 28.64 -6.92
CA HIS A 205 -7.22 28.22 -7.01
C HIS A 205 -7.76 27.82 -5.64
N GLY A 206 -8.86 28.44 -5.24
CA GLY A 206 -9.49 28.21 -3.95
C GLY A 206 -9.54 29.46 -3.08
N ARG A 207 -9.84 29.25 -1.79
CA ARG A 207 -10.11 30.31 -0.82
C ARG A 207 -9.01 30.33 0.22
N THR A 208 -8.17 31.38 0.22
CA THR A 208 -7.00 31.55 1.11
C THR A 208 -7.35 32.03 2.52
N ASP A 209 -8.56 32.55 2.72
CA ASP A 209 -9.13 32.93 4.02
C ASP A 209 -9.47 31.70 4.90
N THR A 210 -9.69 30.55 4.27
CA THR A 210 -10.02 29.29 4.94
C THR A 210 -8.78 28.44 5.23
N ARG A 211 -8.87 27.49 6.18
CA ARG A 211 -7.83 26.46 6.38
C ARG A 211 -7.91 25.31 5.37
N ARG A 212 -8.69 25.45 4.28
CA ARG A 212 -8.82 24.40 3.27
C ARG A 212 -7.59 24.42 2.35
N PRO A 213 -7.18 23.27 1.79
CA PRO A 213 -6.10 23.22 0.83
C PRO A 213 -6.43 24.06 -0.41
N VAL A 214 -5.40 24.68 -0.98
CA VAL A 214 -5.46 25.41 -2.25
C VAL A 214 -4.64 24.70 -3.31
N VAL A 215 -5.01 24.84 -4.58
CA VAL A 215 -4.20 24.34 -5.70
C VAL A 215 -3.42 25.50 -6.26
N VAL A 216 -2.11 25.33 -6.40
CA VAL A 216 -1.22 26.36 -6.96
C VAL A 216 -0.87 25.95 -8.38
N GLU A 217 -1.15 26.83 -9.32
CA GLU A 217 -0.79 26.71 -10.73
C GLU A 217 0.41 27.61 -11.02
N LEU A 218 1.49 27.02 -11.53
CA LEU A 218 2.71 27.69 -11.94
C LEU A 218 2.52 28.38 -13.32
N PRO A 219 3.42 29.30 -13.73
CA PRO A 219 3.34 29.98 -15.02
C PRO A 219 3.29 29.05 -16.25
N ASP A 220 3.88 27.87 -16.14
CA ASP A 220 3.88 26.84 -17.18
C ASP A 220 2.57 26.03 -17.24
N GLY A 221 1.57 26.39 -16.43
CA GLY A 221 0.29 25.68 -16.28
C GLY A 221 0.36 24.46 -15.37
N THR A 222 1.53 24.15 -14.78
CA THR A 222 1.69 23.02 -13.87
C THR A 222 0.92 23.25 -12.58
N ARG A 223 0.04 22.31 -12.23
CA ARG A 223 -0.73 22.35 -10.96
C ARG A 223 -0.10 21.49 -9.88
N LEU A 224 0.20 22.10 -8.76
CA LEU A 224 0.87 21.46 -7.62
C LEU A 224 -0.17 20.84 -6.67
N VAL A 225 0.07 19.58 -6.27
CA VAL A 225 -0.84 18.83 -5.42
C VAL A 225 -0.65 19.22 -3.95
N PRO A 226 -1.66 19.82 -3.28
CA PRO A 226 -1.52 20.29 -1.90
C PRO A 226 -1.50 19.14 -0.89
N LEU A 227 -0.60 19.22 0.08
CA LEU A 227 -0.48 18.27 1.19
C LEU A 227 -0.99 18.89 2.49
N GLY A 228 -2.25 18.58 2.83
CA GLY A 228 -2.84 19.04 4.08
C GLY A 228 -3.37 20.48 4.01
N ARG A 229 -3.68 21.03 5.18
CA ARG A 229 -4.41 22.30 5.33
C ARG A 229 -3.50 23.51 5.11
N LEU A 230 -4.07 24.58 4.58
CA LEU A 230 -3.44 25.89 4.51
C LEU A 230 -3.17 26.43 5.92
N ARG A 231 -2.01 27.04 6.13
CA ARG A 231 -1.60 27.64 7.40
C ARG A 231 -1.44 29.16 7.26
N ARG A 232 -1.80 29.89 8.30
CA ARG A 232 -1.63 31.36 8.36
C ARG A 232 -0.28 31.78 8.94
N GLY A 233 0.33 30.91 9.74
CA GLY A 233 1.69 31.11 10.26
C GLY A 233 2.68 30.21 9.53
N ALA A 234 3.93 30.65 9.53
CA ALA A 234 5.04 29.82 9.06
C ALA A 234 5.07 28.48 9.84
N PRO A 235 5.45 27.37 9.20
CA PRO A 235 5.69 26.13 9.92
C PRO A 235 6.75 26.33 11.01
N LEU A 236 6.57 25.69 12.16
CA LEU A 236 7.55 25.68 13.24
C LEU A 236 8.82 24.92 12.77
N HIS A 237 9.99 25.57 12.92
CA HIS A 237 11.37 25.12 12.63
C HIS A 237 11.95 25.39 11.22
N GLU A 238 13.29 25.53 11.19
CA GLU A 238 14.14 26.04 10.11
C GLU A 238 13.63 25.73 8.69
N LEU A 239 13.03 26.75 8.08
CA LEU A 239 12.93 26.88 6.64
C LEU A 239 14.33 27.22 6.16
N LEU A 240 15.18 26.21 5.98
CA LEU A 240 16.50 26.43 5.40
C LEU A 240 16.27 26.99 4.00
N ASP A 241 16.72 28.23 3.77
CA ASP A 241 17.04 28.68 2.42
C ASP A 241 17.96 27.60 1.86
N ARG A 242 17.42 26.77 0.95
CA ARG A 242 18.10 25.58 0.46
C ARG A 242 19.54 25.96 0.10
N PRO A 243 20.57 25.49 0.84
CA PRO A 243 21.93 25.67 0.38
C PRO A 243 22.03 24.87 -0.92
N ARG A 244 22.70 25.42 -1.94
CA ARG A 244 22.93 24.77 -3.22
C ARG A 244 23.28 23.30 -2.97
N SER A 245 22.35 22.39 -3.22
CA SER A 245 22.72 21.03 -3.55
C SER A 245 23.53 21.20 -4.84
N ALA A 246 24.85 21.02 -4.73
CA ALA A 246 25.74 21.10 -5.88
C ALA A 246 25.13 20.25 -7.00
N ALA A 247 25.03 20.85 -8.18
CA ALA A 247 24.37 20.31 -9.34
C ALA A 247 24.80 18.85 -9.60
N GLY A 248 23.85 18.02 -10.01
CA GLY A 248 23.95 16.55 -10.07
C GLY A 248 24.89 15.98 -11.14
N GLY A 249 26.03 16.63 -11.42
CA GLY A 249 27.08 16.12 -12.30
C GLY A 249 28.39 15.86 -11.53
N LEU A 250 29.07 14.75 -11.83
CA LEU A 250 30.41 14.43 -11.31
C LEU A 250 31.44 15.54 -11.57
N ARG A 251 31.24 16.39 -12.59
CA ARG A 251 32.08 17.55 -12.89
C ARG A 251 31.92 18.71 -11.90
N ASP A 252 30.73 18.89 -11.32
CA ASP A 252 30.43 20.00 -10.41
C ASP A 252 30.78 19.67 -8.95
N ALA A 253 31.17 18.42 -8.66
CA ALA A 253 31.63 17.99 -7.34
C ALA A 253 33.02 18.57 -6.97
N PHE A 254 33.78 19.09 -7.95
CA PHE A 254 35.16 19.53 -7.75
C PHE A 254 35.34 21.05 -7.60
N VAL A 255 34.28 21.86 -7.80
CA VAL A 255 34.32 23.32 -7.61
C VAL A 255 33.28 23.69 -6.55
N ILE A 256 33.65 23.51 -5.29
CA ILE A 256 32.84 23.93 -4.15
C ILE A 256 33.37 25.31 -3.70
N PRO A 257 32.61 26.40 -3.89
CA PRO A 257 33.05 27.72 -3.45
C PRO A 257 33.36 27.72 -1.94
N ALA A 258 34.45 28.38 -1.55
CA ALA A 258 34.83 28.53 -0.15
C ALA A 258 33.64 29.12 0.66
N GLY A 259 33.28 28.46 1.75
CA GLY A 259 32.12 28.82 2.59
C GLY A 259 30.82 28.04 2.30
N THR A 260 30.80 27.15 1.29
CA THR A 260 29.63 26.28 1.05
C THR A 260 29.59 25.15 2.08
N VAL A 261 28.61 25.17 2.99
CA VAL A 261 28.36 24.06 3.91
C VAL A 261 27.69 22.92 3.12
N VAL A 262 28.50 21.96 2.68
CA VAL A 262 28.01 20.75 2.01
C VAL A 262 27.44 19.83 3.08
N ARG A 263 26.12 19.82 3.24
CA ARG A 263 25.46 18.71 3.95
C ARG A 263 25.41 17.51 2.99
N PRO A 264 25.88 16.31 3.41
CA PRO A 264 25.75 15.13 2.57
C PRO A 264 24.28 14.95 2.22
N ALA A 265 23.97 14.73 0.93
CA ALA A 265 22.62 14.41 0.48
C ALA A 265 22.07 13.32 1.39
N ARG A 266 21.09 13.68 2.24
CA ARG A 266 20.57 12.74 3.24
C ARG A 266 20.03 11.56 2.48
N ALA A 267 20.54 10.37 2.80
CA ALA A 267 20.20 9.13 2.14
C ALA A 267 18.70 8.81 2.29
N TRP A 268 17.86 9.34 1.41
CA TRP A 268 16.42 9.09 1.35
C TRP A 268 16.12 7.58 1.31
N TRP A 269 17.02 6.80 0.72
CA TRP A 269 16.98 5.34 0.70
C TRP A 269 17.01 4.70 2.08
N ARG A 270 17.64 5.31 3.10
CA ARG A 270 17.62 4.80 4.48
C ARG A 270 16.22 4.79 5.07
N GLN A 271 15.42 5.82 4.76
CA GLN A 271 14.04 5.88 5.26
C GLN A 271 13.15 4.88 4.54
N VAL A 272 13.33 4.71 3.22
CA VAL A 272 12.66 3.65 2.48
C VAL A 272 12.98 2.29 3.10
N LEU A 273 14.26 1.98 3.35
CA LEU A 273 14.67 0.72 3.98
C LEU A 273 14.08 0.55 5.38
N LEU A 274 14.07 1.59 6.21
CA LEU A 274 13.48 1.53 7.55
C LEU A 274 11.98 1.27 7.51
N LEU A 275 11.26 1.91 6.59
CA LEU A 275 9.82 1.72 6.44
C LEU A 275 9.46 0.39 5.81
N THR A 276 10.26 -0.08 4.85
CA THR A 276 10.14 -1.43 4.32
C THR A 276 10.40 -2.47 5.41
N GLY A 277 11.45 -2.28 6.22
CA GLY A 277 11.75 -3.16 7.36
C GLY A 277 10.66 -3.13 8.42
N GLY A 278 10.19 -1.95 8.82
CA GLY A 278 9.06 -1.81 9.74
C GLY A 278 7.78 -2.42 9.19
N GLY A 279 7.55 -2.27 7.88
CA GLY A 279 6.42 -2.88 7.19
C GLY A 279 6.51 -4.39 7.19
N ALA A 280 7.69 -4.94 6.91
CA ALA A 280 7.96 -6.38 6.99
C ALA A 280 7.71 -6.92 8.40
N VAL A 281 8.15 -6.23 9.46
CA VAL A 281 7.89 -6.62 10.85
C VAL A 281 6.40 -6.60 11.16
N VAL A 282 5.67 -5.55 10.75
CA VAL A 282 4.22 -5.49 10.93
C VAL A 282 3.52 -6.60 10.15
N GLY A 283 3.96 -6.89 8.93
CA GLY A 283 3.45 -7.98 8.11
C GLY A 283 3.69 -9.34 8.77
N LEU A 284 4.87 -9.57 9.35
CA LEU A 284 5.17 -10.79 10.11
C LEU A 284 4.23 -10.94 11.31
N VAL A 285 4.05 -9.86 12.10
CA VAL A 285 3.14 -9.87 13.26
C VAL A 285 1.70 -10.12 12.83
N MET A 286 1.25 -9.51 11.72
CA MET A 286 -0.09 -9.74 11.18
C MET A 286 -0.27 -11.18 10.69
N SER A 287 0.74 -11.77 10.05
CA SER A 287 0.70 -13.17 9.61
C SER A 287 0.57 -14.13 10.79
N LEU A 288 1.37 -13.91 11.84
CA LEU A 288 1.28 -14.72 13.06
C LEU A 288 -0.09 -14.60 13.75
N ALA A 289 -0.74 -13.45 13.62
CA ALA A 289 -2.04 -13.20 14.26
C ALA A 289 -3.25 -13.62 13.41
N LEU A 290 -3.11 -13.71 12.09
CA LEU A 290 -4.25 -13.87 11.15
C LEU A 290 -4.14 -15.07 10.21
N ALA A 291 -2.97 -15.71 10.12
CA ALA A 291 -2.72 -16.82 9.20
C ALA A 291 -1.86 -17.92 9.86
N GLU A 292 -1.92 -18.02 11.19
CA GLU A 292 -1.15 -18.93 12.06
C GLU A 292 0.35 -19.04 11.77
N GLY A 293 0.93 -18.07 11.05
CA GLY A 293 2.33 -18.11 10.63
C GLY A 293 2.62 -19.01 9.43
N GLY A 294 1.61 -19.48 8.69
CA GLY A 294 1.81 -20.22 7.44
C GLY A 294 2.78 -19.50 6.50
N LEU A 295 3.70 -20.23 5.87
CA LEU A 295 4.80 -19.65 5.09
C LEU A 295 4.28 -18.74 3.96
N THR A 296 3.25 -19.17 3.25
CA THR A 296 2.62 -18.41 2.17
C THR A 296 1.96 -17.13 2.67
N GLY A 297 1.18 -17.22 3.76
CA GLY A 297 0.57 -16.07 4.42
C GLY A 297 1.62 -15.07 4.90
N THR A 298 2.68 -15.57 5.51
CA THR A 298 3.79 -14.77 6.03
C THR A 298 4.50 -13.99 4.93
N VAL A 299 4.87 -14.66 3.83
CA VAL A 299 5.47 -13.99 2.68
C VAL A 299 4.52 -12.94 2.10
N GLY A 300 3.22 -13.27 1.98
CA GLY A 300 2.19 -12.35 1.50
C GLY A 300 2.09 -11.07 2.34
N PHE A 301 1.90 -11.20 3.65
CA PHE A 301 1.78 -10.07 4.57
C PHE A 301 3.06 -9.23 4.65
N VAL A 302 4.23 -9.87 4.69
CA VAL A 302 5.53 -9.18 4.74
C VAL A 302 5.74 -8.33 3.49
N LEU A 303 5.50 -8.90 2.30
CA LEU A 303 5.63 -8.16 1.05
C LEU A 303 4.60 -7.04 0.95
N ALA A 304 3.35 -7.31 1.31
CA ALA A 304 2.26 -6.35 1.28
C ALA A 304 2.57 -5.13 2.17
N MET A 305 2.90 -5.36 3.45
CA MET A 305 3.16 -4.30 4.42
C MET A 305 4.50 -3.60 4.17
N GLY A 306 5.52 -4.36 3.77
CA GLY A 306 6.84 -3.85 3.37
C GLY A 306 6.79 -2.94 2.14
N ALA A 307 5.81 -3.13 1.25
CA ALA A 307 5.54 -2.25 0.12
C ALA A 307 4.58 -1.09 0.47
N LEU A 308 3.60 -1.34 1.34
CA LEU A 308 2.57 -0.37 1.72
C LEU A 308 3.17 0.84 2.45
N LEU A 309 3.96 0.61 3.51
CA LEU A 309 4.53 1.69 4.32
C LEU A 309 5.44 2.64 3.54
N PRO A 310 6.43 2.18 2.76
CA PRO A 310 7.23 3.09 1.95
C PRO A 310 6.38 3.75 0.85
N SER A 311 5.35 3.09 0.30
CA SER A 311 4.45 3.73 -0.67
C SER A 311 3.66 4.87 -0.04
N VAL A 312 3.02 4.62 1.10
CA VAL A 312 2.32 5.67 1.88
C VAL A 312 3.28 6.79 2.24
N TRP A 313 4.52 6.46 2.62
CA TRP A 313 5.53 7.47 2.96
C TRP A 313 5.98 8.29 1.76
N ILE A 314 6.38 7.67 0.65
CA ILE A 314 6.75 8.34 -0.61
C ILE A 314 5.63 9.27 -1.05
N LEU A 315 4.39 8.79 -0.97
CA LEU A 315 3.20 9.56 -1.31
C LEU A 315 2.90 10.68 -0.30
N SER A 316 3.38 10.56 0.94
CA SER A 316 3.33 11.59 1.99
C SER A 316 4.46 12.62 1.90
N ALA A 317 5.33 12.52 0.87
CA ALA A 317 6.31 13.50 0.41
C ALA A 317 7.56 13.73 1.28
N PRO A 318 8.56 12.88 1.11
CA PRO A 318 9.96 13.25 1.07
C PRO A 318 10.32 13.85 -0.29
N GLN A 319 11.09 14.94 -0.31
CA GLN A 319 11.97 15.18 -1.44
C GLN A 319 13.02 14.05 -1.51
N PRO A 320 13.29 13.46 -2.69
CA PRO A 320 14.44 12.59 -2.91
C PRO A 320 15.76 13.37 -2.93
#